data_AF-A0A415ZN31-F1
#
_entry.id   AF-A0A415ZN31-F1
#
_cell.length_a   1.000
_cell.length_b   1.000
_cell.length_c   1.000
_cell.angle_alpha   90.00
_cell.angle_beta   90.00
_cell.angle_gamma   90.00
#
_symmetry.space_group_name_H-M   'P 1'
#
loop_
_entity.id
_entity.type
_entity.pdbx_description
1 polymer ?
#
loop_
_entity_poly.entity_id
_entity_poly.type
_entity_poly.pdbx_seq_one_letter_code
_entity_poly.pdbx_strand_id
1 'polypeptide(L)'
;MNLDGGGSVRKMHENKVVNTPIENRPVDNVFCVYLKEDPLAKLADQNEIASWARPYVEKMVVSGIMQGDANGKFRPKAAVTREELAAVIARVLNKG
;
A
#
# COMPACT_ATOMS: atom_id res chain seq x y z
N MET A 1 -47.75 41.23 6.47
CA MET A 1 -46.55 40.49 6.03
C MET A 1 -46.47 39.23 6.87
N ASN A 2 -47.12 38.18 6.40
CA ASN A 2 -47.00 36.83 6.94
C ASN A 2 -46.24 36.05 5.87
N LEU A 3 -45.21 35.29 6.26
CA LEU A 3 -44.53 34.36 5.36
C LEU A 3 -45.15 32.99 5.57
N ASP A 4 -46.04 32.67 4.64
CA ASP A 4 -46.71 31.41 4.37
C ASP A 4 -45.68 30.34 3.97
N GLY A 5 -45.18 29.61 4.97
CA GLY A 5 -44.44 28.37 4.78
C GLY A 5 -45.33 27.32 4.12
N GLY A 6 -45.19 27.20 2.80
CA GLY A 6 -45.97 26.31 1.95
C GLY A 6 -45.96 24.85 2.40
N GLY A 7 -47.13 24.23 2.30
CA GLY A 7 -47.30 22.78 2.36
C GLY A 7 -46.62 22.09 1.16
N SER A 8 -46.82 20.81 0.90
CA SER A 8 -47.79 19.85 1.40
C SER A 8 -47.33 18.49 0.84
N VAL A 9 -47.62 17.43 1.58
CA VAL A 9 -47.93 16.07 1.10
C VAL A 9 -46.88 15.23 0.34
N ARG A 10 -46.53 14.09 0.97
CA ARG A 10 -46.88 12.69 0.58
C ARG A 10 -45.72 11.73 0.86
N LYS A 11 -45.92 10.86 1.85
CA LYS A 11 -45.29 9.53 1.88
C LYS A 11 -45.78 8.75 0.65
N MET A 12 -44.87 8.36 -0.23
CA MET A 12 -45.00 7.24 -1.18
C MET A 12 -43.60 6.64 -1.26
N HIS A 13 -43.34 5.48 -0.65
CA HIS A 13 -43.49 4.15 -1.26
C HIS A 13 -42.61 3.96 -2.50
N GLU A 14 -41.66 3.05 -2.33
CA GLU A 14 -40.98 2.22 -3.32
C GLU A 14 -39.92 2.88 -4.22
N ASN A 15 -38.66 2.76 -3.79
CA ASN A 15 -37.59 2.55 -4.75
C ASN A 15 -37.02 1.14 -4.53
N LYS A 16 -37.63 0.21 -5.27
CA LYS A 16 -37.10 -1.03 -5.81
C LYS A 16 -36.18 -1.82 -4.88
N VAL A 17 -36.76 -2.83 -4.25
CA VAL A 17 -36.04 -4.00 -3.76
C VAL A 17 -35.26 -4.61 -4.93
N VAL A 18 -33.97 -4.29 -5.03
CA VAL A 18 -32.98 -5.21 -5.59
C VAL A 18 -32.30 -5.87 -4.41
N ASN A 19 -32.81 -7.05 -4.05
CA ASN A 19 -32.11 -7.98 -3.20
C ASN A 19 -30.79 -8.36 -3.90
N THR A 20 -29.68 -7.76 -3.50
CA THR A 20 -28.40 -8.48 -3.51
C THR A 20 -28.12 -8.89 -2.06
N PRO A 21 -28.31 -10.16 -1.69
CA PRO A 21 -28.15 -10.60 -0.31
C PRO A 21 -26.67 -10.55 0.10
N ILE A 22 -26.24 -9.51 0.81
CA ILE A 22 -24.90 -9.49 1.45
C ILE A 22 -24.78 -8.69 2.75
N GLU A 23 -25.80 -7.97 3.23
CA GLU A 23 -25.60 -7.03 4.36
C GLU A 23 -25.83 -7.58 5.77
N ASN A 24 -26.22 -8.84 5.94
CA ASN A 24 -26.43 -9.42 7.27
C ASN A 24 -25.42 -10.53 7.61
N ARG A 25 -24.16 -10.35 7.19
CA ARG A 25 -23.07 -11.12 7.77
C ARG A 25 -22.52 -10.36 8.99
N PRO A 26 -22.47 -10.97 10.18
CA PRO A 26 -21.77 -10.39 11.32
C PRO A 26 -20.31 -10.13 10.91
N VAL A 27 -19.92 -8.86 10.79
CA VAL A 27 -18.58 -8.44 10.31
C VAL A 27 -17.56 -8.34 11.45
N ASP A 28 -17.90 -8.79 12.64
CA ASP A 28 -17.06 -8.68 13.83
C ASP A 28 -15.87 -9.65 13.86
N ASN A 29 -15.63 -10.47 12.82
CA ASN A 29 -14.34 -11.18 12.69
C ASN A 29 -13.95 -11.68 11.27
N VAL A 30 -14.45 -11.06 10.20
CA VAL A 30 -14.10 -11.46 8.80
C VAL A 30 -13.26 -10.39 8.10
N PHE A 31 -12.28 -9.85 8.80
CA PHE A 31 -11.25 -8.99 8.19
C PHE A 31 -9.85 -9.49 8.54
N CYS A 32 -9.58 -10.78 8.30
CA CYS A 32 -8.23 -11.17 7.92
C CYS A 32 -7.99 -10.76 6.45
N VAL A 33 -8.05 -9.45 6.16
CA VAL A 33 -7.45 -8.96 4.93
C VAL A 33 -5.96 -9.13 5.12
N TYR A 34 -5.41 -10.15 4.45
CA TYR A 34 -4.00 -10.47 4.30
C TYR A 34 -3.08 -9.24 4.49
N LEU A 35 -2.61 -9.03 5.72
CA LEU A 35 -1.58 -8.05 6.01
C LEU A 35 -0.24 -8.68 5.62
N LYS A 36 0.21 -8.47 4.37
CA LYS A 36 1.63 -8.68 4.06
C LYS A 36 2.40 -7.56 4.75
N GLU A 37 3.31 -7.93 5.65
CA GLU A 37 4.23 -6.99 6.28
C GLU A 37 4.99 -6.20 5.20
N ASP A 38 5.14 -4.89 5.39
CA ASP A 38 5.92 -4.06 4.48
C ASP A 38 7.40 -4.46 4.58
N PRO A 39 8.00 -5.05 3.54
CA PRO A 39 9.38 -5.51 3.60
C PRO A 39 10.38 -4.35 3.73
N LEU A 40 9.96 -3.11 3.44
CA LEU A 40 10.80 -1.93 3.60
C LEU A 40 10.68 -1.29 4.98
N ALA A 41 9.77 -1.75 5.84
CA ALA A 41 9.54 -1.16 7.17
C ALA A 41 10.80 -1.09 8.06
N LYS A 42 11.79 -1.95 7.80
CA LYS A 42 13.08 -1.98 8.50
C LYS A 42 14.06 -0.89 8.03
N LEU A 43 13.76 -0.22 6.92
CA LEU A 43 14.60 0.83 6.34
C LEU A 43 14.15 2.19 6.88
N ALA A 44 15.06 2.88 7.57
CA ALA A 44 14.79 4.16 8.22
C ALA A 44 14.41 5.29 7.24
N ASP A 45 14.84 5.19 5.99
CA ASP A 45 14.61 6.17 4.91
C ASP A 45 13.71 5.62 3.80
N GLN A 46 12.88 4.61 4.09
CA GLN A 46 11.93 4.01 3.13
C GLN A 46 10.99 5.04 2.47
N ASN A 47 10.67 6.14 3.16
CA ASN A 47 9.82 7.21 2.66
C ASN A 47 10.52 8.09 1.61
N GLU A 48 11.84 7.98 1.47
CA GLU A 48 12.62 8.68 0.46
C GLU A 48 12.73 7.91 -0.86
N ILE A 49 12.27 6.65 -0.89
CA ILE A 49 12.26 5.82 -2.09
C ILE A 49 11.14 6.33 -3.00
N ALA A 50 11.49 6.67 -4.24
CA ALA A 50 10.50 7.10 -5.22
C ALA A 50 9.46 6.01 -5.47
N SER A 51 8.19 6.39 -5.64
CA SER A 51 7.08 5.44 -5.78
C SER A 51 7.27 4.45 -6.93
N TRP A 52 7.91 4.87 -8.01
CA TRP A 52 8.25 4.00 -9.14
C TRP A 52 9.34 2.98 -8.81
N ALA A 53 10.28 3.32 -7.92
CA ALA A 53 11.42 2.49 -7.56
C ALA A 53 11.04 1.46 -6.49
N ARG A 54 10.04 1.79 -5.67
CA ARG A 54 9.56 0.99 -4.56
C ARG A 54 9.35 -0.50 -4.89
N PRO A 55 8.58 -0.90 -5.92
CA PRO A 55 8.37 -2.33 -6.21
C PRO A 55 9.66 -3.09 -6.59
N TYR A 56 10.68 -2.39 -7.09
CA TYR A 56 11.98 -2.98 -7.42
C TYR A 56 12.86 -3.11 -6.19
N VAL A 57 12.91 -2.07 -5.34
CA VAL A 57 13.64 -2.09 -4.07
C VAL A 57 13.09 -3.18 -3.16
N GLU A 58 11.77 -3.32 -3.07
CA GLU A 58 11.10 -4.40 -2.32
C GLU A 58 11.63 -5.77 -2.75
N LYS A 59 11.65 -6.05 -4.07
CA LYS A 59 12.17 -7.33 -4.58
C LYS A 59 13.65 -7.52 -4.27
N MET A 60 14.46 -6.48 -4.39
CA MET A 60 15.90 -6.56 -4.10
C MET A 60 16.21 -6.79 -2.62
N VAL A 61 15.41 -6.19 -1.73
CA VAL A 61 15.53 -6.34 -0.27
C VAL A 61 15.04 -7.71 0.18
N VAL A 62 13.87 -8.14 -0.29
CA VAL A 62 13.31 -9.47 0.03
C VAL A 62 14.22 -10.58 -0.51
N SER A 63 14.80 -10.39 -1.69
CA SER A 63 15.78 -11.32 -2.23
C SER A 63 17.15 -11.24 -1.52
N GLY A 64 17.41 -10.21 -0.72
CA GLY A 64 18.70 -10.03 -0.03
C GLY A 64 19.86 -9.63 -0.96
N ILE A 65 19.58 -9.26 -2.20
CA ILE A 65 20.58 -8.75 -3.17
C ILE A 65 21.13 -7.40 -2.70
N MET A 66 20.25 -6.55 -2.19
CA MET A 66 20.56 -5.28 -1.56
C MET A 66 19.96 -5.22 -0.17
N GLN A 67 20.64 -4.56 0.75
CA GLN A 67 20.24 -4.38 2.14
C GLN A 67 20.59 -2.96 2.58
N GLY A 68 19.95 -2.48 3.64
CA GLY A 68 20.31 -1.21 4.25
C GLY A 68 21.73 -1.26 4.85
N ASP A 69 22.29 -0.07 5.10
CA ASP A 69 23.55 0.08 5.81
C ASP A 69 23.43 -0.29 7.31
N ALA A 70 24.53 -0.17 8.05
CA ALA A 70 24.56 -0.45 9.49
C ALA A 70 23.60 0.43 10.32
N ASN A 71 23.15 1.57 9.78
CA ASN A 71 22.18 2.45 10.41
C ASN A 71 20.74 2.16 9.94
N GLY A 72 20.53 1.09 9.18
CA GLY A 72 19.24 0.73 8.63
C GLY A 72 18.76 1.63 7.49
N LYS A 73 19.64 2.35 6.78
CA LYS A 73 19.27 3.21 5.65
C LYS A 73 19.57 2.56 4.31
N PHE A 74 18.66 2.69 3.35
CA PHE A 74 18.84 2.26 1.96
C PHE A 74 19.58 3.30 1.10
N ARG A 75 19.45 4.58 1.46
CA ARG A 75 20.06 5.74 0.79
C ARG A 75 19.64 5.89 -0.68
N PRO A 76 18.33 5.98 -0.99
CA PRO A 76 17.82 5.97 -2.38
C PRO A 76 18.29 7.16 -3.23
N LYS A 77 18.75 8.25 -2.61
CA LYS A 77 19.25 9.47 -3.28
C LYS A 77 20.78 9.56 -3.33
N ALA A 78 21.49 8.63 -2.70
CA ALA A 78 22.95 8.62 -2.74
C ALA A 78 23.43 8.17 -4.12
N ALA A 79 24.56 8.73 -4.56
CA ALA A 79 25.23 8.24 -5.75
C ALA A 79 25.76 6.83 -5.50
N VAL A 80 25.54 5.95 -6.46
CA VAL A 80 26.06 4.58 -6.43
C VAL A 80 27.47 4.56 -6.99
N THR A 81 28.40 3.94 -6.29
CA THR A 81 29.78 3.73 -6.78
C THR A 81 29.85 2.60 -7.79
N ARG A 82 30.90 2.57 -8.61
CA ARG A 82 31.08 1.50 -9.62
C ARG A 82 31.26 0.14 -8.96
N GLU A 83 31.93 0.13 -7.81
CA GLU A 83 32.20 -1.04 -6.99
C GLU A 83 30.90 -1.61 -6.41
N GLU A 84 30.03 -0.76 -5.86
CA GLU A 84 28.72 -1.17 -5.34
C GLU A 84 27.83 -1.72 -6.45
N LEU A 85 27.78 -1.03 -7.61
CA LEU A 85 26.99 -1.48 -8.75
C LEU A 85 27.49 -2.85 -9.25
N ALA A 86 28.80 -3.03 -9.40
CA ALA A 86 29.39 -4.30 -9.82
C ALA A 86 29.06 -5.43 -8.84
N ALA A 87 29.13 -5.17 -7.53
CA ALA A 87 28.77 -6.14 -6.50
C ALA A 87 27.29 -6.54 -6.57
N VAL A 88 26.39 -5.58 -6.80
CA VAL A 88 24.95 -5.86 -6.97
C VAL A 88 24.72 -6.74 -8.20
N ILE A 89 25.31 -6.40 -9.35
CA ILE A 89 25.19 -7.20 -10.58
C ILE A 89 25.72 -8.62 -10.37
N ALA A 90 26.88 -8.78 -9.74
CA ALA A 90 27.45 -10.09 -9.45
C ALA A 90 26.51 -10.95 -8.57
N ARG A 91 25.88 -10.35 -7.55
CA ARG A 91 24.90 -11.05 -6.71
C ARG A 91 23.65 -11.46 -7.49
N VAL A 92 23.17 -10.61 -8.38
CA VAL A 92 22.01 -10.92 -9.24
C VAL A 92 22.32 -12.11 -10.13
N LEU A 93 23.48 -12.11 -10.80
CA LEU A 93 23.88 -13.19 -11.71
C LEU A 93 24.13 -14.52 -10.99
N ASN A 94 24.60 -14.47 -9.75
CA ASN A 94 24.84 -15.66 -8.93
C ASN A 94 23.57 -16.18 -8.22
N LYS A 95 22.43 -15.49 -8.35
CA LYS A 95 21.16 -15.89 -7.76
C LYS A 95 20.35 -16.71 -8.76
N GLY A 96 20.76 -17.97 -8.93
CA GLY A 96 20.05 -18.99 -9.72
C GLY A 96 19.38 -20.00 -8.82
#